data_AF-A0A8T4SRF9-F1
#
_entry.id   AF-A0A8T4SRF9-F1
#
_cell.length_a   1.000
_cell.length_b   1.000
_cell.length_c   1.000
_cell.angle_alpha   90.00
_cell.angle_beta   90.00
_cell.angle_gamma   90.00
#
_symmetry.space_group_name_H-M   'P 1'
#
loop_
_entity.id
_entity.type
_entity.pdbx_description
1 polymer ?
#
loop_
_entity_poly.entity_id
_entity_poly.type
_entity_poly.pdbx_seq_one_letter_code
_entity_poly.pdbx_strand_id
1 'polypeptide(L)'
;MDKLKNKIKDELKLLGKKVINKIEKKENPFLEVPVRSLSNVSYDKKSKTLKLGENTSKRFFFNVAHSKKFLQTVEVASICKNLLEEGKHASLRDVFYMAKRTIPNTKVNLVDEQTETDKSLEDLELITEFSREQLHVNANKMGSVVGKVKISDRGDNINWAKLGSGGWSIPSNVEEIKFEEVKANFVIYMEKQAIWERLHEDKVWEKL
;
A
#
# COMPACT_ATOMS: atom_id res chain seq x y z
N MET A 1 -12.34 -14.64 -2.66
CA MET A 1 -12.22 -13.25 -2.17
C MET A 1 -12.61 -13.11 -0.70
N ASP A 2 -13.72 -13.69 -0.26
CA ASP A 2 -14.17 -13.55 1.15
C ASP A 2 -13.22 -14.13 2.20
N LYS A 3 -12.54 -15.26 1.90
CA LYS A 3 -11.54 -15.83 2.81
C LYS A 3 -10.37 -14.87 3.08
N LEU A 4 -9.89 -14.14 2.07
CA LEU A 4 -8.79 -13.19 2.22
C LEU A 4 -9.25 -11.96 3.02
N LYS A 5 -10.43 -11.41 2.70
CA LYS A 5 -11.02 -10.28 3.44
C LYS A 5 -11.21 -10.61 4.93
N ASN A 6 -11.67 -11.82 5.24
CA ASN A 6 -11.82 -12.27 6.62
C ASN A 6 -10.45 -12.40 7.31
N LYS A 7 -9.45 -12.98 6.63
CA LYS A 7 -8.08 -13.06 7.15
C LYS A 7 -7.51 -11.68 7.51
N ILE A 8 -7.67 -10.69 6.63
CA ILE A 8 -7.17 -9.31 6.86
C ILE A 8 -7.87 -8.68 8.08
N LYS A 9 -9.20 -8.81 8.17
CA LYS A 9 -9.97 -8.33 9.32
C LYS A 9 -9.51 -8.98 10.63
N ASP A 10 -9.23 -10.29 10.60
CA ASP A 10 -8.79 -11.04 11.76
C ASP A 10 -7.39 -10.61 12.22
N GLU A 11 -6.46 -10.33 11.30
CA GLU A 11 -5.13 -9.78 11.64
C GLU A 11 -5.22 -8.38 12.25
N LEU A 12 -6.04 -7.48 11.70
CA LEU A 12 -6.26 -6.15 12.29
C LEU A 12 -6.90 -6.25 13.69
N LYS A 13 -7.84 -7.18 13.89
CA LYS A 13 -8.42 -7.47 15.21
C LYS A 13 -7.38 -8.06 16.17
N LEU A 14 -6.50 -8.94 15.68
CA LEU A 14 -5.44 -9.54 16.46
C LEU A 14 -4.43 -8.48 16.93
N LEU A 15 -4.07 -7.53 16.06
CA LEU A 15 -3.24 -6.39 16.41
C LEU A 15 -3.83 -5.60 17.57
N GLY A 16 -5.12 -5.24 17.50
CA GLY A 16 -5.84 -4.56 18.58
C GLY A 16 -5.89 -5.38 19.87
N LYS A 17 -6.19 -6.69 19.78
CA LYS A 17 -6.20 -7.61 20.93
C LYS A 17 -4.83 -7.68 21.62
N LYS A 18 -3.72 -7.72 20.86
CA LYS A 18 -2.36 -7.71 21.43
C LYS A 18 -2.10 -6.45 22.26
N VAL A 19 -2.58 -5.29 21.79
CA VAL A 19 -2.48 -4.02 22.52
C VAL A 19 -3.33 -4.05 23.80
N ILE A 20 -4.60 -4.45 23.69
CA ILE A 20 -5.53 -4.54 24.85
C ILE A 20 -4.98 -5.49 25.92
N ASN A 21 -4.53 -6.69 25.53
CA ASN A 21 -3.98 -7.67 26.47
C ASN A 21 -2.79 -7.12 27.28
N LYS A 22 -1.97 -6.24 26.68
CA LYS A 22 -0.86 -5.59 27.40
C LYS A 22 -1.35 -4.55 28.39
N ILE A 23 -2.36 -3.76 28.00
CA ILE A 23 -2.99 -2.77 28.88
C ILE A 23 -3.64 -3.46 30.08
N GLU A 24 -4.37 -4.56 29.88
CA GLU A 24 -5.00 -5.33 30.95
C GLU A 24 -3.98 -5.92 31.94
N LYS A 25 -2.82 -6.34 31.43
CA LYS A 25 -1.68 -6.79 32.23
C LYS A 25 -0.89 -5.66 32.89
N LYS A 26 -1.28 -4.39 32.70
CA LYS A 26 -0.57 -3.19 33.16
C LYS A 26 0.88 -3.11 32.62
N GLU A 27 1.13 -3.70 31.46
CA GLU A 27 2.41 -3.60 30.75
C GLU A 27 2.38 -2.40 29.79
N ASN A 28 3.56 -1.82 29.49
CA ASN A 28 3.68 -0.79 28.46
C ASN A 28 3.33 -1.38 27.08
N PRO A 29 2.24 -0.93 26.42
CA PRO A 29 1.87 -1.43 25.10
C PRO A 29 2.90 -1.04 24.06
N PHE A 30 3.12 -1.90 23.07
CA PHE A 30 4.01 -1.59 21.96
C PHE A 30 3.52 -2.23 20.66
N LEU A 31 3.92 -1.63 19.54
CA LEU A 31 3.84 -2.22 18.21
C LEU A 31 5.25 -2.67 17.80
N GLU A 32 5.34 -3.86 17.23
CA GLU A 32 6.57 -4.39 16.67
C GLU A 32 6.58 -4.11 15.16
N VAL A 33 7.51 -3.26 14.72
CA VAL A 33 7.58 -2.77 13.34
C VAL A 33 8.90 -3.22 12.72
N PRO A 34 8.89 -3.87 11.54
CA PRO A 34 10.13 -4.24 10.87
C PRO A 34 10.99 -3.01 10.50
N VAL A 35 12.31 -3.13 10.64
CA VAL A 35 13.24 -2.01 10.42
C VAL A 35 13.52 -1.85 8.92
N ARG A 36 13.29 -0.64 8.38
CA ARG A 36 13.51 -0.30 6.95
C ARG A 36 14.89 0.28 6.63
N SER A 37 15.93 -0.09 7.38
CA SER A 37 17.30 0.37 7.11
C SER A 37 17.98 -0.53 6.08
N LEU A 38 18.97 0.00 5.34
CA LEU A 38 19.79 -0.80 4.42
C LEU A 38 20.48 -1.98 5.10
N SER A 39 20.80 -1.85 6.40
CA SER A 39 21.35 -2.94 7.21
C SER A 39 20.37 -4.09 7.46
N ASN A 40 19.07 -3.88 7.22
CA ASN A 40 18.02 -4.89 7.35
C ASN A 40 17.39 -5.24 5.99
N VAL A 41 18.09 -5.00 4.88
CA VAL A 41 17.63 -5.38 3.55
C VAL A 41 18.69 -6.29 2.93
N SER A 42 18.24 -7.40 2.33
CA SER A 42 19.11 -8.35 1.64
C SER A 42 18.57 -8.64 0.24
N TYR A 43 19.47 -8.86 -0.71
CA TYR A 43 19.11 -9.27 -2.06
C TYR A 43 19.02 -10.80 -2.13
N ASP A 44 17.83 -11.32 -2.39
CA ASP A 44 17.63 -12.74 -2.65
C ASP A 44 17.96 -13.04 -4.11
N LYS A 45 19.09 -13.73 -4.33
CA LYS A 45 19.56 -14.12 -5.67
C LYS A 45 18.61 -15.07 -6.40
N LYS A 46 17.81 -15.85 -5.67
CA LYS A 46 16.90 -16.85 -6.25
C LYS A 46 15.62 -16.19 -6.75
N SER A 47 14.97 -15.38 -5.92
CA SER A 47 13.80 -14.61 -6.35
C SER A 47 14.17 -13.38 -7.17
N LYS A 48 15.44 -12.96 -7.15
CA LYS A 48 15.95 -11.71 -7.72
C LYS A 48 15.28 -10.47 -7.13
N THR A 49 14.83 -10.54 -5.89
CA THR A 49 14.12 -9.45 -5.19
C THR A 49 14.87 -9.01 -3.95
N LEU A 50 14.62 -7.77 -3.52
CA LEU A 50 15.01 -7.33 -2.19
C LEU A 50 14.03 -7.90 -1.17
N LYS A 51 14.56 -8.42 -0.06
CA LYS A 51 13.79 -8.92 1.08
C LYS A 51 14.20 -8.16 2.33
N LEU A 52 13.21 -7.83 3.15
CA LEU A 52 13.45 -7.32 4.49
C LEU A 52 14.00 -8.45 5.36
N GLY A 53 14.94 -8.12 6.24
CA GLY A 53 15.47 -9.02 7.26
C GLY A 53 14.57 -9.07 8.49
N GLU A 54 14.98 -9.88 9.47
CA GLU A 54 14.19 -10.18 10.67
C GLU A 54 14.27 -9.09 11.75
N ASN A 55 15.07 -8.04 11.58
CA ASN A 55 15.19 -7.02 12.61
C ASN A 55 13.90 -6.21 12.73
N THR A 56 13.35 -6.19 13.94
CA THR A 56 12.18 -5.40 14.32
C THR A 56 12.55 -4.34 15.35
N SER A 57 11.75 -3.28 15.41
CA SER A 57 11.83 -2.24 16.42
C SER A 57 10.50 -2.11 17.14
N LYS A 58 10.57 -1.87 18.45
CA LYS A 58 9.38 -1.69 19.29
C LYS A 58 9.06 -0.21 19.42
N ARG A 59 7.86 0.16 18.97
CA ARG A 59 7.27 1.48 19.24
C ARG A 59 6.37 1.38 20.46
N PHE A 60 6.88 1.86 21.59
CA PHE A 60 6.16 1.88 22.87
C PHE A 60 5.17 3.03 22.95
N PHE A 61 4.03 2.80 23.60
CA PHE A 61 3.04 3.85 23.86
C PHE A 61 3.54 4.84 24.92
N PHE A 62 4.08 4.36 26.04
CA PHE A 62 4.69 5.22 27.07
C PHE A 62 6.15 5.58 26.74
N ASN A 63 6.35 6.21 25.59
CA ASN A 63 7.63 6.80 25.20
C ASN A 63 7.35 8.07 24.37
N VAL A 64 7.83 9.22 24.84
CA VAL A 64 7.54 10.54 24.25
C VAL A 64 7.82 10.61 22.75
N ALA A 65 8.91 9.99 22.27
CA ALA A 65 9.27 9.99 20.85
C ALA A 65 8.39 9.06 20.00
N HIS A 66 7.69 8.11 20.63
CA HIS A 66 6.90 7.08 19.95
C HIS A 66 5.40 7.27 20.09
N SER A 67 4.90 7.90 21.16
CA SER A 67 3.47 7.95 21.50
C SER A 67 2.59 8.43 20.35
N LYS A 68 2.96 9.53 19.67
CA LYS A 68 2.20 10.06 18.52
C LYS A 68 2.17 9.04 17.38
N LYS A 69 3.33 8.48 17.00
CA LYS A 69 3.46 7.48 15.93
C LYS A 69 2.71 6.19 16.23
N PHE A 70 2.76 5.73 17.48
CA PHE A 70 1.99 4.56 17.93
C PHE A 70 0.49 4.80 17.72
N LEU A 71 -0.02 5.95 18.16
CA LEU A 71 -1.43 6.30 18.02
C LEU A 71 -1.84 6.44 16.55
N GLN A 72 -0.99 7.04 15.70
CA GLN A 72 -1.22 7.16 14.26
C GLN A 72 -1.36 5.79 13.60
N THR A 73 -0.47 4.83 13.88
CA THR A 73 -0.57 3.46 13.31
C THR A 73 -1.84 2.75 13.77
N VAL A 74 -2.21 2.87 15.05
CA VAL A 74 -3.46 2.27 15.57
C VAL A 74 -4.69 2.90 14.92
N GLU A 75 -4.71 4.22 14.73
CA GLU A 75 -5.82 4.90 14.05
C GLU A 75 -5.96 4.46 12.60
N VAL A 76 -4.85 4.42 11.85
CA VAL A 76 -4.86 3.97 10.44
C VAL A 76 -5.34 2.53 10.34
N ALA A 77 -4.92 1.65 11.26
CA ALA A 77 -5.43 0.28 11.33
C ALA A 77 -6.95 0.22 11.58
N SER A 78 -7.47 1.10 12.45
CA SER A 78 -8.91 1.23 12.71
C SER A 78 -9.66 1.69 11.46
N ILE A 79 -9.16 2.70 10.75
CA ILE A 79 -9.73 3.20 9.49
C ILE A 79 -9.78 2.08 8.44
N CYS A 80 -8.66 1.36 8.23
CA CYS A 80 -8.60 0.25 7.27
C CYS A 80 -9.59 -0.87 7.63
N LYS A 81 -9.72 -1.20 8.92
CA LYS A 81 -10.70 -2.18 9.40
C LYS A 81 -12.13 -1.74 9.07
N ASN A 82 -12.48 -0.47 9.31
CA ASN A 82 -13.82 0.05 9.00
C ASN A 82 -14.11 0.02 7.49
N LEU A 83 -13.14 0.40 6.66
CA LEU A 83 -13.26 0.31 5.19
C LEU A 83 -13.51 -1.14 4.73
N LEU A 84 -12.83 -2.11 5.33
CA LEU A 84 -13.05 -3.53 5.07
C LEU A 84 -14.42 -4.02 5.54
N GLU A 85 -14.91 -3.54 6.68
CA GLU A 85 -16.23 -3.88 7.23
C GLU A 85 -17.36 -3.33 6.37
N GLU A 86 -17.24 -2.09 5.91
CA GLU A 86 -18.21 -1.44 5.03
C GLU A 86 -18.07 -1.83 3.55
N GLY A 87 -16.99 -2.52 3.18
CA GLY A 87 -16.69 -2.87 1.79
C GLY A 87 -16.36 -1.67 0.90
N LYS A 88 -15.90 -0.56 1.49
CA LYS A 88 -15.54 0.68 0.78
C LYS A 88 -14.04 0.76 0.55
N HIS A 89 -13.65 1.56 -0.43
CA HIS A 89 -12.25 1.90 -0.71
C HIS A 89 -12.04 3.40 -0.48
N ALA A 90 -10.83 3.78 -0.07
CA ALA A 90 -10.44 5.16 0.17
C ALA A 90 -9.12 5.46 -0.55
N SER A 91 -8.91 6.71 -0.98
CA SER A 91 -7.59 7.15 -1.44
C SER A 91 -6.66 7.44 -0.25
N LEU A 92 -5.35 7.54 -0.50
CA LEU A 92 -4.38 8.00 0.53
C LEU A 92 -4.78 9.36 1.15
N ARG A 93 -5.34 10.28 0.35
CA ARG A 93 -5.81 11.58 0.86
C ARG A 93 -7.04 11.42 1.75
N ASP A 94 -7.97 10.54 1.37
CA ASP A 94 -9.17 10.30 2.17
C ASP A 94 -8.79 9.73 3.54
N VAL A 95 -7.85 8.78 3.59
CA VAL A 95 -7.32 8.23 4.85
C VAL A 95 -6.66 9.33 5.70
N PHE A 96 -5.87 10.22 5.08
CA PHE A 96 -5.31 11.39 5.78
C PHE A 96 -6.41 12.26 6.39
N TYR A 97 -7.47 12.60 5.64
CA TYR A 97 -8.57 13.41 6.16
C TYR A 97 -9.36 12.70 7.26
N MET A 98 -9.57 11.37 7.15
CA MET A 98 -10.21 10.57 8.20
C MET A 98 -9.38 10.56 9.49
N ALA A 99 -8.05 10.51 9.39
CA ALA A 99 -7.13 10.53 10.53
C ALA A 99 -6.91 11.94 11.11
N LYS A 100 -7.17 13.00 10.32
CA LYS A 100 -6.92 14.40 10.71
C LYS A 100 -7.95 14.90 11.72
N ARG A 101 -7.69 14.62 12.99
CA ARG A 101 -8.48 15.09 14.13
C ARG A 101 -7.60 15.55 15.29
N THR A 102 -8.11 16.46 16.10
CA THR A 102 -7.46 16.85 17.36
C THR A 102 -7.62 15.75 18.40
N ILE A 103 -6.56 15.41 19.12
CA ILE A 103 -6.62 14.44 20.21
C ILE A 103 -7.45 15.06 21.34
N PRO A 104 -8.48 14.35 21.88
CA PRO A 104 -9.35 14.88 22.94
C PRO A 104 -8.56 15.46 24.11
N ASN A 105 -9.03 16.59 24.63
CA ASN A 105 -8.39 17.32 25.75
C ASN A 105 -6.97 17.83 25.47
N THR A 106 -6.58 17.94 24.20
CA THR A 106 -5.28 18.53 23.80
C THR A 106 -5.47 19.55 22.67
N LYS A 107 -4.40 20.27 22.34
CA LYS A 107 -4.32 21.13 21.14
C LYS A 107 -3.53 20.48 19.99
N VAL A 108 -3.22 19.19 20.12
CA VAL A 108 -2.34 18.46 19.19
C VAL A 108 -3.20 17.65 18.25
N ASN A 109 -2.96 17.80 16.94
CA ASN A 109 -3.58 16.94 15.95
C ASN A 109 -2.90 15.59 15.93
N LEU A 110 -3.68 14.55 15.62
CA LEU A 110 -3.15 13.21 15.43
C LEU A 110 -2.22 13.16 14.20
N VAL A 111 -2.65 13.77 13.09
CA VAL A 111 -1.84 13.97 11.89
C VAL A 111 -1.96 15.40 11.42
N ASP A 112 -0.83 15.98 11.03
CA ASP A 112 -0.71 17.33 10.49
C ASP A 112 -0.42 17.29 8.99
N GLU A 113 0.40 16.31 8.56
CA GLU A 113 0.84 16.12 7.19
C GLU A 113 0.47 14.74 6.63
N GLN A 114 0.25 14.65 5.32
CA GLN A 114 -0.08 13.39 4.66
C GLN A 114 1.03 12.34 4.86
N THR A 115 2.30 12.77 4.89
CA THR A 115 3.47 11.91 5.07
C THR A 115 3.45 11.13 6.39
N GLU A 116 2.76 11.61 7.43
CA GLU A 116 2.60 10.89 8.71
C GLU A 116 1.65 9.69 8.56
N THR A 117 0.56 9.87 7.82
CA THR A 117 -0.41 8.80 7.53
C THR A 117 0.17 7.78 6.56
N ASP A 118 0.89 8.24 5.54
CA ASP A 118 1.57 7.36 4.58
C ASP A 118 2.57 6.44 5.29
N LYS A 119 3.43 7.00 6.17
CA LYS A 119 4.37 6.19 6.99
C LYS A 119 3.65 5.19 7.89
N SER A 120 2.52 5.59 8.48
CA SER A 120 1.72 4.73 9.35
C SER A 120 1.06 3.58 8.59
N LEU A 121 0.64 3.84 7.34
CA LEU A 121 0.11 2.83 6.43
C LEU A 121 1.22 1.87 5.99
N GLU A 122 2.40 2.35 5.60
CA GLU A 122 3.55 1.49 5.30
C GLU A 122 3.94 0.63 6.51
N ASP A 123 3.83 1.16 7.74
CA ASP A 123 4.07 0.38 8.96
C ASP A 123 3.04 -0.74 9.09
N LEU A 124 1.78 -0.42 8.82
CA LEU A 124 0.69 -1.40 8.84
C LEU A 124 0.87 -2.48 7.78
N GLU A 125 1.31 -2.14 6.57
CA GLU A 125 1.63 -3.10 5.51
C GLU A 125 2.67 -4.12 5.98
N LEU A 126 3.73 -3.65 6.65
CA LEU A 126 4.78 -4.53 7.18
C LEU A 126 4.35 -5.34 8.41
N ILE A 127 3.52 -4.77 9.29
CA ILE A 127 3.01 -5.46 10.49
C ILE A 127 2.05 -6.58 10.11
N THR A 128 1.21 -6.35 9.08
CA THR A 128 0.14 -7.26 8.69
C THR A 128 0.48 -8.13 7.48
N GLU A 129 1.58 -7.84 6.79
CA GLU A 129 2.00 -8.47 5.54
C GLU A 129 0.97 -8.36 4.40
N PHE A 130 0.11 -7.35 4.46
CA PHE A 130 -0.87 -7.04 3.40
C PHE A 130 -0.52 -5.73 2.72
N SER A 131 -0.76 -5.64 1.41
CA SER A 131 -0.61 -4.37 0.70
C SER A 131 -1.71 -3.39 1.11
N ARG A 132 -1.46 -2.08 0.98
CA ARG A 132 -2.50 -1.05 1.18
C ARG A 132 -3.76 -1.30 0.35
N GLU A 133 -3.64 -1.82 -0.86
CA GLU A 133 -4.80 -2.13 -1.72
C GLU A 133 -5.66 -3.24 -1.11
N GLN A 134 -5.03 -4.24 -0.50
CA GLN A 134 -5.71 -5.29 0.26
C GLN A 134 -6.36 -4.72 1.54
N LEU A 135 -5.77 -3.69 2.13
CA LEU A 135 -6.34 -2.89 3.23
C LEU A 135 -7.40 -1.87 2.76
N HIS A 136 -7.84 -1.95 1.50
CA HIS A 136 -8.82 -1.07 0.86
C HIS A 136 -8.39 0.40 0.71
N VAL A 137 -7.09 0.67 0.77
CA VAL A 137 -6.50 1.99 0.51
C VAL A 137 -5.85 1.99 -0.87
N ASN A 138 -6.36 2.82 -1.77
CA ASN A 138 -5.90 2.91 -3.15
C ASN A 138 -4.98 4.13 -3.35
N ALA A 139 -3.94 3.95 -4.16
CA ALA A 139 -3.18 5.05 -4.71
C ALA A 139 -3.89 5.68 -5.92
N ASN A 140 -3.55 6.93 -6.22
CA ASN A 140 -3.99 7.57 -7.44
C ASN A 140 -3.34 6.89 -8.66
N LYS A 141 -4.12 6.69 -9.72
CA LYS A 141 -3.61 6.12 -10.98
C LYS A 141 -2.77 7.17 -11.69
N MET A 142 -1.45 7.02 -11.68
CA MET A 142 -0.52 7.97 -12.30
C MET A 142 0.41 7.35 -13.36
N GLY A 143 0.23 6.07 -13.67
CA GLY A 143 1.00 5.37 -14.70
C GLY A 143 0.13 4.92 -15.87
N SER A 144 0.69 4.99 -17.08
CA SER A 144 0.08 4.46 -18.30
C SER A 144 1.01 3.44 -18.97
N VAL A 145 0.41 2.44 -19.63
CA VAL A 145 1.13 1.40 -20.36
C VAL A 145 0.53 1.19 -21.75
N VAL A 146 1.42 0.94 -22.71
CA VAL A 146 1.14 0.67 -24.12
C VAL A 146 2.06 -0.46 -24.59
N GLY A 147 1.60 -1.29 -25.52
CA GLY A 147 2.42 -2.37 -26.05
C GLY A 147 1.62 -3.56 -26.57
N LYS A 148 2.33 -4.56 -27.09
CA LYS A 148 1.74 -5.80 -27.63
C LYS A 148 1.38 -6.79 -26.51
N VAL A 149 0.44 -6.38 -25.67
CA VAL A 149 -0.05 -7.17 -24.53
C VAL A 149 -1.57 -7.12 -24.46
N LYS A 150 -2.19 -8.26 -24.21
CA LYS A 150 -3.60 -8.37 -23.86
C LYS A 150 -3.75 -8.88 -22.43
N ILE A 151 -4.60 -8.22 -21.68
CA ILE A 151 -4.95 -8.58 -20.31
C ILE A 151 -6.46 -8.75 -20.17
N SER A 152 -6.85 -9.50 -19.15
CA SER A 152 -8.21 -9.50 -18.63
C SER A 152 -8.20 -8.85 -17.25
N ASP A 153 -8.99 -7.80 -17.06
CA ASP A 153 -9.16 -7.11 -15.78
C ASP A 153 -10.65 -7.11 -15.43
N ARG A 154 -11.04 -7.77 -14.33
CA ARG A 154 -12.44 -7.88 -13.86
C ARG A 154 -13.46 -8.35 -14.91
N GLY A 155 -13.00 -9.14 -15.88
CA GLY A 155 -13.83 -9.69 -16.95
C GLY A 155 -13.79 -8.86 -18.24
N ASP A 156 -13.16 -7.69 -18.22
CA ASP A 156 -12.93 -6.87 -19.41
C ASP A 156 -11.61 -7.27 -20.08
N ASN A 157 -11.67 -7.54 -21.38
CA ASN A 157 -10.49 -7.85 -22.18
C ASN A 157 -9.90 -6.57 -22.77
N ILE A 158 -8.69 -6.25 -22.35
CA ILE A 158 -8.02 -4.99 -22.65
C ILE A 158 -6.78 -5.27 -23.48
N ASN A 159 -6.69 -4.60 -24.63
CA ASN A 159 -5.54 -4.70 -25.51
C ASN A 159 -4.74 -3.40 -25.46
N TRP A 160 -3.55 -3.44 -24.85
CA TRP A 160 -2.69 -2.27 -24.65
C TRP A 160 -2.21 -1.62 -25.96
N ALA A 161 -2.30 -2.33 -27.10
CA ALA A 161 -1.97 -1.79 -28.41
C ALA A 161 -3.09 -0.95 -29.04
N LYS A 162 -4.30 -0.96 -28.46
CA LYS A 162 -5.53 -0.39 -29.06
C LYS A 162 -6.27 0.56 -28.12
N LEU A 163 -5.57 1.54 -27.53
CA LEU A 163 -6.14 2.47 -26.54
C LEU A 163 -5.99 3.96 -26.90
N GLY A 164 -5.78 4.25 -28.19
CA GLY A 164 -5.54 5.61 -28.66
C GLY A 164 -4.23 6.18 -28.09
N SER A 165 -4.18 7.50 -27.89
CA SER A 165 -3.00 8.24 -27.41
C SER A 165 -2.75 8.14 -25.91
N GLY A 166 -3.76 7.77 -25.11
CA GLY A 166 -3.66 7.75 -23.65
C GLY A 166 -3.06 6.46 -23.08
N GLY A 167 -3.06 5.38 -23.85
CA GLY A 167 -2.70 4.05 -23.36
C GLY A 167 -3.65 3.54 -22.28
N TRP A 168 -3.25 2.45 -21.60
CA TRP A 168 -3.99 1.91 -20.48
C TRP A 168 -3.50 2.51 -19.17
N SER A 169 -4.40 3.13 -18.39
CA SER A 169 -4.06 3.63 -17.06
C SER A 169 -4.03 2.47 -16.05
N ILE A 170 -2.86 2.20 -15.48
CA ILE A 170 -2.65 1.08 -14.56
C ILE A 170 -3.43 1.34 -13.27
N PRO A 171 -4.34 0.46 -12.85
CA PRO A 171 -5.07 0.59 -11.60
C PRO A 171 -4.15 0.35 -10.39
N SER A 172 -4.55 0.88 -9.22
CA SER A 172 -3.78 0.66 -7.98
C SER A 172 -3.74 -0.82 -7.61
N ASN A 173 -4.87 -1.53 -7.73
CA ASN A 173 -4.93 -2.96 -7.48
C ASN A 173 -4.64 -3.72 -8.78
N VAL A 174 -3.52 -4.45 -8.81
CA VAL A 174 -3.06 -5.24 -9.96
C VAL A 174 -3.23 -6.75 -9.79
N GLU A 175 -3.67 -7.21 -8.61
CA GLU A 175 -3.77 -8.64 -8.26
C GLU A 175 -4.85 -9.38 -9.07
N GLU A 176 -5.85 -8.65 -9.57
CA GLU A 176 -6.95 -9.21 -10.36
C GLU A 176 -6.65 -9.26 -11.87
N ILE A 177 -5.54 -8.64 -12.30
CA ILE A 177 -5.15 -8.58 -13.71
C ILE A 177 -4.55 -9.91 -14.14
N LYS A 178 -5.08 -10.48 -15.23
CA LYS A 178 -4.53 -11.68 -15.86
C LYS A 178 -3.92 -11.34 -17.21
N PHE A 179 -2.68 -11.76 -17.43
CA PHE A 179 -2.04 -11.68 -18.74
C PHE A 179 -2.52 -12.83 -19.62
N GLU A 180 -3.21 -12.51 -20.70
CA GLU A 180 -3.69 -13.51 -21.66
C GLU A 180 -2.67 -13.76 -22.76
N GLU A 181 -2.07 -12.68 -23.28
CA GLU A 181 -1.14 -12.73 -24.39
C GLU A 181 -0.06 -11.66 -24.21
N VAL A 182 1.21 -12.07 -24.13
CA VAL A 182 2.36 -11.17 -24.04
C VAL A 182 3.28 -11.45 -25.22
N LYS A 183 3.33 -10.52 -26.17
CA LYS A 183 4.21 -10.60 -27.36
C LYS A 183 5.45 -9.71 -27.26
N ALA A 184 5.55 -8.90 -26.21
CA ALA A 184 6.70 -8.04 -25.99
C ALA A 184 7.91 -8.86 -25.51
N ASN A 185 9.10 -8.55 -26.04
CA ASN A 185 10.35 -9.21 -25.65
C ASN A 185 10.97 -8.59 -24.39
N PHE A 186 10.69 -7.31 -24.13
CA PHE A 186 11.21 -6.55 -22.99
C PHE A 186 10.25 -5.43 -22.59
N VAL A 187 10.49 -4.83 -21.42
CA VAL A 187 9.73 -3.69 -20.91
C VAL A 187 10.65 -2.48 -20.85
N ILE A 188 10.17 -1.34 -21.32
CA ILE A 188 10.85 -0.06 -21.20
C ILE A 188 10.10 0.78 -20.16
N TYR A 189 10.78 1.11 -19.06
CA TYR A 189 10.26 2.02 -18.05
C TYR A 189 10.67 3.46 -18.38
N MET A 190 9.74 4.39 -18.25
CA MET A 190 9.94 5.81 -18.50
C MET A 190 9.42 6.61 -17.31
N GLU A 191 10.30 7.37 -16.66
CA GLU A 191 9.93 8.22 -15.52
C GLU A 191 9.19 9.50 -15.96
N LYS A 192 9.64 10.11 -17.07
CA LYS A 192 9.07 11.38 -17.56
C LYS A 192 7.94 11.12 -18.54
N GLN A 193 6.73 11.57 -18.18
CA GLN A 193 5.53 11.42 -19.00
C GLN A 193 5.70 11.98 -20.42
N ALA A 194 6.31 13.15 -20.59
CA ALA A 194 6.51 13.75 -21.92
C ALA A 194 7.36 12.88 -22.86
N ILE A 195 8.35 12.14 -22.34
CA ILE A 195 9.16 11.21 -23.14
C ILE A 195 8.32 9.99 -23.51
N TRP A 196 7.54 9.47 -22.57
CA TRP A 196 6.62 8.36 -22.80
C TRP A 196 5.60 8.68 -23.90
N GLU A 197 4.97 9.86 -23.83
CA GLU A 197 3.99 10.33 -24.82
C GLU A 197 4.61 10.39 -26.21
N ARG A 198 5.81 10.97 -26.33
CA ARG A 198 6.51 11.07 -27.61
C ARG A 198 6.85 9.70 -28.23
N LEU A 199 7.36 8.76 -27.43
CA LEU A 199 7.67 7.41 -27.91
C LEU A 199 6.41 6.62 -28.28
N HIS A 200 5.31 6.89 -27.57
CA HIS A 200 4.02 6.30 -27.87
C HIS A 200 3.43 6.84 -29.18
N GLU A 201 3.48 8.16 -29.41
CA GLU A 201 3.11 8.79 -30.68
C GLU A 201 3.85 8.18 -31.87
N ASP A 202 5.17 7.98 -31.73
CA ASP A 202 6.03 7.41 -32.76
C ASP A 202 5.89 5.86 -32.91
N LYS A 203 5.03 5.26 -32.08
CA LYS A 203 4.76 3.80 -31.97
C LYS A 203 6.03 2.97 -31.88
N VAL A 204 7.00 3.43 -31.09
CA VAL A 204 8.30 2.76 -30.96
C VAL A 204 8.15 1.32 -30.45
N TRP A 205 7.18 1.08 -29.56
CA TRP A 205 6.82 -0.25 -29.04
C TRP A 205 6.32 -1.24 -30.10
N GLU A 206 5.98 -0.78 -31.31
CA GLU A 206 5.61 -1.64 -32.43
C GLU A 206 6.83 -2.09 -33.25
N LYS A 207 7.87 -1.23 -33.30
CA LYS A 207 9.07 -1.37 -34.13
C LYS A 207 10.22 -2.09 -33.42
N LEU A 208 10.23 -2.07 -32.09
CA LEU A 208 11.14 -2.82 -31.23
C LEU A 208 10.60 -4.22 -30.91
#